data_AF-A0A3B1A657-F1
#
_entry.id   AF-A0A3B1A657-F1
#
_cell.length_a   1.000
_cell.length_b   1.000
_cell.length_c   1.000
_cell.angle_alpha   90.00
_cell.angle_beta   90.00
_cell.angle_gamma   90.00
#
_symmetry.space_group_name_H-M   'P 1'
#
loop_
_entity.id
_entity.type
_entity.pdbx_description
1 polymer ?
#
loop_
_entity_poly.entity_id
_entity_poly.type
_entity_poly.pdbx_seq_one_letter_code
_entity_poly.pdbx_strand_id
1 'polypeptide(L)'
;MNILEASIQLRELSDGYSTQRVSFDEYRLKRKSLMDEIDQTLNQQSCETTPLETKKIDESAGESDAIPVTINPGFDADKKNDDTGIRD
;
A
#
# COMPACT_ATOMS: atom_id res chain seq x y z
N MET A 1 -1.65 21.04 2.84
CA MET A 1 -0.25 20.60 2.64
C MET A 1 0.06 20.56 1.15
N ASN A 2 1.24 21.01 0.69
CA ASN A 2 1.58 20.95 -0.74
C ASN A 2 2.10 19.55 -1.13
N ILE A 3 1.83 19.10 -2.36
CA ILE A 3 2.25 17.79 -2.88
C ILE A 3 3.77 17.60 -2.85
N LEU A 4 4.53 18.69 -3.06
CA LEU A 4 5.99 18.65 -3.02
C LEU A 4 6.51 18.36 -1.60
N GLU A 5 5.93 19.02 -0.59
CA GLU A 5 6.28 18.80 0.81
C GLU A 5 5.93 17.37 1.23
N ALA A 6 4.75 16.88 0.81
CA ALA A 6 4.35 15.51 1.03
C ALA A 6 5.32 14.49 0.43
N SER A 7 5.79 14.75 -0.78
CA SER A 7 6.75 13.89 -1.47
C SER A 7 8.10 13.82 -0.76
N ILE A 8 8.54 14.92 -0.15
CA ILE A 8 9.77 14.97 0.66
C ILE A 8 9.57 14.17 1.95
N GLN A 9 8.48 14.42 2.68
CA GLN A 9 8.20 13.74 3.95
C GLN A 9 8.03 12.22 3.77
N LEU A 10 7.39 11.77 2.70
CA LEU A 10 7.27 10.34 2.39
C LEU A 10 8.61 9.69 2.07
N ARG A 11 9.51 10.42 1.40
CA ARG A 11 10.87 9.95 1.10
C ARG A 11 11.67 9.79 2.39
N GLU A 12 11.71 10.83 3.21
CA GLU A 12 12.41 10.79 4.51
C GLU A 12 11.88 9.69 5.42
N LEU A 13 10.56 9.49 5.43
CA LEU A 13 9.92 8.42 6.19
C LEU A 13 10.33 7.03 5.68
N SER A 14 10.43 6.87 4.37
CA SER A 14 10.89 5.62 3.73
C SER A 14 12.37 5.36 4.02
N ASP A 15 13.21 6.39 3.96
CA ASP A 15 14.64 6.31 4.30
C ASP A 15 14.84 6.03 5.80
N GLY A 16 14.03 6.61 6.67
CA GLY A 16 14.04 6.33 8.10
C GLY A 16 13.68 4.87 8.41
N TYR A 17 12.74 4.29 7.67
CA TYR A 17 12.40 2.87 7.80
C TYR A 17 13.49 1.95 7.25
N SER A 18 14.04 2.26 6.06
CA SER A 18 15.10 1.44 5.44
C SER A 18 16.39 1.43 6.27
N THR A 19 16.69 2.53 6.95
CA THR A 19 17.83 2.64 7.88
C THR A 19 17.52 2.13 9.30
N GLN A 20 16.36 1.50 9.51
CA GLN A 20 15.91 0.96 10.80
C GLN A 20 15.84 2.00 11.95
N ARG A 21 15.73 3.28 11.61
CA ARG A 21 15.56 4.38 12.58
C ARG A 21 14.12 4.55 13.04
N VAL A 22 13.17 3.99 12.29
CA VAL A 22 11.73 4.05 12.55
C VAL A 22 11.20 2.63 12.54
N SER A 23 10.39 2.27 13.53
CA SER A 23 9.74 0.96 13.55
C SER A 23 8.69 0.83 12.44
N PHE A 24 8.32 -0.40 12.08
CA PHE A 24 7.29 -0.63 11.06
C PHE A 24 5.94 0.00 11.42
N ASP A 25 5.54 -0.09 12.69
CA ASP A 25 4.25 0.46 13.15
C ASP A 25 4.23 1.99 13.07
N GLU A 26 5.31 2.65 13.48
CA GLU A 26 5.46 4.10 13.35
C GLU A 26 5.51 4.55 11.89
N TYR A 27 6.24 3.82 11.04
CA TYR A 27 6.29 4.06 9.60
C TYR A 27 4.88 4.01 9.00
N ARG A 28 4.12 2.95 9.31
CA ARG A 28 2.77 2.76 8.80
C ARG A 28 1.83 3.86 9.28
N LEU A 29 1.88 4.21 10.56
CA LEU A 29 1.03 5.25 11.15
C LEU A 29 1.31 6.61 10.51
N LYS A 30 2.59 7.01 10.42
CA LYS A 30 2.99 8.29 9.80
C LYS A 30 2.65 8.34 8.33
N ARG A 31 2.88 7.25 7.59
CA ARG A 31 2.53 7.16 6.16
C ARG A 31 1.03 7.32 5.95
N LYS A 32 0.20 6.74 6.82
CA LYS A 32 -1.25 6.91 6.77
C LYS A 32 -1.65 8.36 7.02
N SER A 33 -1.14 8.99 8.08
CA SER A 33 -1.42 10.41 8.38
C SER A 33 -1.11 11.32 7.19
N LEU A 34 0.06 11.12 6.58
CA LEU A 34 0.48 11.90 5.41
C LEU A 34 -0.47 11.75 4.22
N MET A 35 -0.91 10.51 3.94
CA MET A 35 -1.88 10.26 2.86
C MET A 35 -3.23 10.90 3.17
N ASP A 36 -3.72 10.76 4.40
CA ASP A 36 -4.98 11.34 4.83
C ASP A 36 -4.94 12.88 4.71
N GLU A 37 -3.83 13.53 5.07
CA GLU A 37 -3.65 14.98 4.94
C GLU A 37 -3.62 15.46 3.47
N ILE A 38 -2.99 14.69 2.58
CA ILE A 38 -2.99 14.95 1.13
C ILE A 38 -4.42 14.85 0.58
N ASP A 39 -5.12 13.77 0.94
CA ASP A 39 -6.50 13.52 0.52
C ASP A 39 -7.44 14.61 1.02
N GLN A 40 -7.30 15.04 2.29
CA GLN A 40 -8.08 16.16 2.81
C GLN A 40 -7.80 17.44 2.04
N THR A 41 -6.53 17.73 1.72
CA THR A 41 -6.16 18.96 1.01
C THR A 41 -6.70 18.99 -0.42
N LEU A 42 -6.66 17.86 -1.14
CA LEU A 42 -6.97 17.81 -2.57
C LEU A 42 -8.44 17.42 -2.86
N ASN A 43 -9.03 16.52 -2.08
CA ASN A 43 -10.39 16.07 -2.30
C ASN A 43 -11.44 16.98 -1.66
N GLN A 44 -11.15 17.66 -0.52
CA GLN A 44 -12.10 18.60 0.07
C GLN A 44 -12.21 19.93 -0.71
N GLN A 45 -11.31 20.18 -1.66
CA GLN A 45 -11.46 21.31 -2.60
C GLN A 45 -12.56 21.09 -3.65
N SER A 46 -13.19 19.90 -3.69
CA SER A 46 -14.21 19.51 -4.68
C SER A 46 -15.65 19.51 -4.14
N CYS A 47 -15.95 20.34 -3.14
CA CYS A 47 -17.30 20.43 -2.55
C CYS A 47 -17.97 21.80 -2.70
N GLU A 48 -17.63 22.57 -3.73
CA GLU A 48 -18.51 23.66 -4.20
C GLU A 48 -19.36 23.16 -5.38
N THR A 49 -20.59 22.76 -5.04
CA THR A 49 -21.79 22.74 -5.90
C THR A 49 -21.79 21.79 -7.10
N THR A 50 -22.42 20.62 -6.93
CA THR A 50 -23.41 20.14 -7.90
C THR A 50 -24.29 19.07 -7.23
N PRO A 51 -25.63 19.23 -7.17
CA PRO A 51 -26.50 18.17 -6.72
C PRO A 51 -26.49 17.07 -7.78
N LEU A 52 -25.89 15.91 -7.47
CA LEU A 52 -25.91 14.76 -8.37
C LEU A 52 -27.32 14.15 -8.34
N GLU A 53 -28.08 14.43 -9.41
CA GLU A 53 -29.34 13.78 -9.72
C GLU A 53 -29.12 12.26 -9.86
N THR A 54 -29.75 11.49 -8.98
CA THR A 54 -29.68 10.02 -8.98
C THR A 54 -30.43 9.45 -10.18
N LYS A 55 -29.75 9.30 -11.32
CA LYS A 55 -30.26 8.47 -12.40
C LYS A 55 -30.21 7.01 -11.95
N LYS A 56 -31.40 6.44 -11.73
CA LYS A 56 -31.65 5.02 -11.53
C LYS A 56 -31.03 4.24 -12.69
N ILE A 57 -30.04 3.40 -12.41
CA ILE A 57 -29.52 2.44 -13.37
C ILE A 57 -30.31 1.15 -13.13
N ASP A 58 -31.06 0.77 -14.16
CA ASP A 58 -31.91 -0.41 -14.24
C ASP A 58 -31.05 -1.69 -14.15
N GLU A 59 -31.54 -2.69 -13.41
CA GLU A 59 -30.90 -4.01 -13.27
C GLU A 59 -30.95 -4.75 -14.61
N SER A 60 -29.79 -5.10 -15.16
CA SER A 60 -29.69 -6.12 -16.19
C SER A 60 -28.42 -6.95 -15.99
N ALA A 61 -28.64 -8.21 -15.65
CA ALA A 61 -27.64 -9.25 -15.46
C ALA A 61 -26.64 -9.36 -16.63
N GLY A 62 -25.37 -9.58 -16.29
CA GLY A 62 -24.29 -9.82 -17.25
C GLY A 62 -23.08 -10.43 -16.55
N GLU A 63 -22.99 -11.75 -16.68
CA GLU A 63 -21.89 -12.65 -16.28
C GLU A 63 -20.50 -12.02 -16.37
N SER A 64 -19.69 -12.13 -15.32
CA SER A 64 -18.27 -11.76 -15.36
C SER A 64 -17.46 -12.90 -14.75
N ASP A 65 -16.80 -13.65 -15.64
CA ASP A 65 -15.89 -14.75 -15.39
C ASP A 65 -14.94 -14.52 -14.20
N ALA A 66 -14.84 -15.56 -13.36
CA ALA A 66 -13.92 -15.60 -12.24
C ALA A 66 -12.47 -15.64 -12.75
N ILE A 67 -11.67 -14.63 -12.41
CA ILE A 67 -10.22 -14.64 -12.62
C ILE A 67 -9.61 -15.59 -11.58
N PRO A 68 -8.94 -16.69 -11.95
CA PRO A 68 -8.29 -17.54 -10.97
C PRO A 68 -7.05 -16.83 -10.40
N VAL A 69 -7.04 -16.64 -9.08
CA VAL A 69 -5.86 -16.22 -8.32
C VAL A 69 -4.86 -17.38 -8.31
N THR A 70 -3.78 -17.25 -9.09
CA THR A 70 -2.63 -18.15 -8.99
C THR A 70 -1.81 -17.77 -7.75
N ILE A 71 -2.00 -18.52 -6.66
CA ILE A 71 -1.15 -18.47 -5.48
C ILE A 71 0.11 -19.28 -5.82
N ASN A 72 1.29 -18.64 -5.85
CA ASN A 72 2.58 -19.35 -5.90
C ASN A 72 2.92 -19.87 -4.50
N PRO A 73 2.90 -21.19 -4.23
CA PRO A 73 3.40 -21.76 -2.99
C PRO A 73 4.86 -22.16 -3.25
N GLY A 74 5.80 -21.31 -2.85
CA GLY A 74 7.21 -21.54 -3.17
C GLY A 74 8.16 -20.88 -2.18
N PHE A 75 7.92 -21.08 -0.88
CA PHE A 75 8.95 -20.82 0.12
C PHE A 75 8.81 -21.82 1.28
N ASP A 76 9.10 -23.09 0.98
CA ASP A 76 9.32 -24.09 2.02
C ASP A 76 10.74 -23.90 2.58
N ALA A 77 10.79 -23.55 3.86
CA ALA A 77 11.97 -23.54 4.69
C ALA A 77 11.99 -24.81 5.56
N ASP A 78 12.99 -25.67 5.40
CA ASP A 78 13.49 -26.68 6.38
C ASP A 78 14.48 -27.58 5.62
N LYS A 79 15.55 -28.18 6.13
CA LYS A 79 16.34 -28.18 7.37
C LYS A 79 17.49 -29.17 7.08
N LYS A 80 18.71 -28.88 7.57
CA LYS A 80 19.81 -29.80 7.95
C LYS A 80 20.38 -30.79 6.91
N ASN A 81 21.71 -30.73 6.71
CA ASN A 81 22.64 -31.72 7.30
C ASN A 81 24.09 -31.22 7.17
N ASP A 82 24.84 -31.35 8.27
CA ASP A 82 26.29 -31.23 8.36
C ASP A 82 26.99 -32.23 7.42
N ASP A 83 28.05 -31.79 6.73
CA ASP A 83 29.20 -32.66 6.46
C ASP A 83 30.47 -31.83 6.29
N THR A 84 31.23 -31.72 7.37
CA THR A 84 32.61 -31.24 7.37
C THR A 84 33.51 -32.28 6.71
N GLY A 85 33.85 -32.07 5.44
CA GLY A 85 34.85 -32.87 4.72
C GLY A 85 36.13 -32.08 4.44
N ILE A 86 36.97 -31.87 5.45
CA ILE A 86 38.41 -31.62 5.26
C ILE A 86 39.03 -32.96 4.86
N ARG A 87 39.70 -33.03 3.71
CA ARG A 87 40.73 -34.03 3.44
C ARG A 87 41.86 -33.40 2.64
N ASP A 88 43.06 -33.61 3.19
CA ASP A 88 44.39 -33.18 2.77
C ASP A 88 44.72 -33.35 1.27
#